data_AF-A0A1L5BRV0-F1
#
_entry.id   AF-A0A1L5BRV0-F1
#
_cell.length_a   1.000
_cell.length_b   1.000
_cell.length_c   1.000
_cell.angle_alpha   90.00
_cell.angle_beta   90.00
_cell.angle_gamma   90.00
#
_symmetry.space_group_name_H-M   'P 1'
#
loop_
_entity.id
_entity.type
_entity.pdbx_description
1 polymer ?
#
loop_
_entity_poly.entity_id
_entity_poly.type
_entity_poly.pdbx_seq_one_letter_code
_entity_poly.pdbx_strand_id
1 'polypeptide(L)'
;MPPNIYPFPNLELLRVLAARDGISFETVDELVSNYDPSWQAIDEWISRVHDSVSIIISNATAILDLDAIVLGGLIPTDLAQRLAAKVEMFDQRRRSVARPIARLVPAEVLSDAAAIGAAMLPLRATFFTPQGARTPIAAARGAGAEQ
;
A
#
# COMPACT_ATOMS: atom_id res chain seq x y z
N MET A 1 8.83 -6.31 12.93
CA MET A 1 10.28 -6.35 12.68
C MET A 1 10.99 -5.61 13.81
N PRO A 2 12.17 -6.05 14.27
CA PRO A 2 12.95 -5.32 15.25
C PRO A 2 13.41 -3.97 14.67
N PRO A 3 13.11 -2.83 15.29
CA PRO A 3 13.38 -1.49 14.74
C PRO A 3 14.87 -1.14 14.66
N ASN A 4 15.71 -1.87 15.41
CA ASN A 4 17.16 -1.78 15.36
C ASN A 4 17.78 -2.47 14.14
N ILE A 5 17.01 -3.31 13.43
CA ILE A 5 17.46 -4.03 12.24
C ILE A 5 16.80 -3.44 11.00
N TYR A 6 15.50 -3.15 11.07
CA TYR A 6 14.72 -2.59 9.97
C TYR A 6 14.11 -1.26 10.41
N PRO A 7 14.56 -0.12 9.87
CA PRO A 7 13.96 1.16 10.19
C PRO A 7 12.51 1.19 9.69
N PHE A 8 11.64 1.86 10.46
CA PHE A 8 10.26 2.04 10.07
C PHE A 8 10.16 2.95 8.83
N PRO A 9 9.39 2.56 7.80
CA PRO A 9 9.22 3.33 6.58
C PRO A 9 8.28 4.53 6.80
N ASN A 10 8.70 5.51 7.59
CA ASN A 10 7.91 6.70 7.88
C ASN A 10 8.61 7.98 7.40
N LEU A 11 7.83 9.05 7.20
CA LEU A 11 8.35 10.33 6.74
C LEU A 11 9.15 11.08 7.83
N GLU A 12 9.01 10.68 9.09
CA GLU A 12 9.83 11.21 10.17
C GLU A 12 11.31 10.83 9.98
N LEU A 13 11.60 9.61 9.50
CA LEU A 13 12.95 9.23 9.10
C LEU A 13 13.46 10.13 7.97
N LEU A 14 12.63 10.46 6.97
CA LEU A 14 13.03 11.37 5.89
C LEU A 14 13.33 12.77 6.44
N ARG A 15 12.53 13.26 7.38
CA ARG A 15 12.75 14.55 8.05
C ARG A 15 14.08 14.60 8.79
N VAL A 16 14.41 13.53 9.52
CA VAL A 16 15.70 13.41 10.22
C VAL A 16 16.86 13.34 9.23
N LEU A 17 16.72 12.63 8.11
CA LEU A 17 17.77 12.55 7.08
C LEU A 17 17.97 13.90 6.39
N ALA A 18 16.90 14.58 5.98
CA ALA A 18 16.97 15.91 5.38
C ALA A 18 17.64 16.93 6.32
N ALA A 19 17.32 16.87 7.63
CA ALA A 19 17.94 17.75 8.61
C ALA A 19 19.46 17.55 8.74
N ARG A 20 19.96 16.32 8.53
CA ARG A 20 21.42 16.04 8.51
C ARG A 20 22.11 16.71 7.32
N ASP A 21 21.39 16.92 6.23
CA ASP A 21 21.85 17.60 5.02
C ASP A 21 21.63 19.13 5.09
N GLY A 22 21.19 19.65 6.23
CA GLY A 22 20.93 21.08 6.46
C GLY A 22 19.52 21.55 6.06
N ILE A 23 18.63 20.64 5.67
CA ILE A 23 17.25 20.92 5.28
C ILE A 23 16.33 20.53 6.43
N SER A 24 16.02 21.48 7.31
CA SER A 24 15.24 21.22 8.53
C SER A 24 13.80 21.70 8.40
N PHE A 25 12.87 20.91 8.92
CA PHE A 25 11.46 21.23 9.07
C PHE A 25 11.01 20.91 10.49
N GLU A 26 10.12 21.72 11.07
CA GLU A 26 9.58 21.50 12.41
C GLU A 26 8.67 20.27 12.45
N THR A 27 7.95 20.03 11.35
CA THR A 27 6.96 18.94 11.26
C THR A 27 7.08 18.14 9.96
N VAL A 28 6.50 16.95 9.95
CA VAL A 28 6.37 16.13 8.73
C VAL A 28 5.48 16.83 7.68
N ASP A 29 4.44 17.53 8.12
CA ASP A 29 3.53 18.26 7.23
C ASP A 29 4.25 19.38 6.47
N GLU A 30 5.10 20.12 7.18
CA GLU A 30 5.95 21.15 6.59
C GLU A 30 6.97 20.55 5.61
N LEU A 31 7.58 19.41 5.95
CA LEU A 31 8.47 18.69 5.04
C LEU A 31 7.75 18.28 3.74
N VAL A 32 6.53 17.75 3.86
CA VAL A 32 5.73 17.30 2.70
C VAL A 32 5.33 18.51 1.84
N SER A 33 4.96 19.62 2.47
CA SER A 33 4.57 20.87 1.78
C SER A 33 5.75 21.52 1.04
N ASN A 34 6.98 21.31 1.51
CA ASN A 34 8.20 21.85 0.91
C ASN A 34 9.06 20.76 0.24
N TYR A 35 8.44 19.64 -0.14
CA TYR A 35 9.15 18.51 -0.74
C TYR A 35 9.89 18.90 -2.01
N ASP A 36 11.18 18.60 -2.08
CA ASP A 36 12.01 18.77 -3.27
C ASP A 36 12.59 17.41 -3.74
N PRO A 37 12.26 16.96 -4.95
CA PRO A 37 12.78 15.72 -5.52
C PRO A 37 14.30 15.64 -5.68
N SER A 38 15.04 16.75 -5.50
CA SER A 38 16.50 16.79 -5.60
C SER A 38 17.24 16.47 -4.31
N TRP A 39 16.55 16.26 -3.18
CA TRP A 39 17.20 15.97 -1.91
C TRP A 39 17.91 14.61 -1.92
N GLN A 40 19.19 14.59 -1.53
CA GLN A 40 19.95 13.34 -1.37
C GLN A 40 19.36 12.43 -0.28
N ALA A 41 18.78 13.03 0.76
CA ALA A 41 18.03 12.33 1.81
C ALA A 41 16.93 11.40 1.28
N ILE A 42 16.36 11.66 0.08
CA ILE A 42 15.36 10.78 -0.53
C ILE A 42 15.97 9.43 -0.89
N ASP A 43 17.13 9.43 -1.57
CA ASP A 43 17.78 8.20 -1.99
C ASP A 43 18.27 7.39 -0.77
N GLU A 44 18.80 8.08 0.25
CA GLU A 44 19.18 7.45 1.52
C GLU A 44 17.95 6.85 2.24
N TRP A 45 16.83 7.58 2.27
CA TRP A 45 15.59 7.09 2.86
C TRP A 45 15.09 5.83 2.17
N ILE A 46 15.01 5.84 0.83
CA ILE A 46 14.58 4.68 0.03
C ILE A 46 15.49 3.48 0.31
N SER A 47 16.82 3.69 0.32
CA SER A 47 17.78 2.62 0.60
C SER A 47 17.60 2.03 1.99
N ARG A 48 17.32 2.87 3.01
CA ARG A 48 17.15 2.41 4.40
C ARG A 48 15.86 1.62 4.60
N VAL A 49 14.78 2.02 3.93
CA VAL A 49 13.46 1.40 4.11
C VAL A 49 13.16 0.27 3.12
N HIS A 50 14.00 0.11 2.10
CA HIS A 50 13.84 -0.88 1.02
C HIS A 50 13.45 -2.26 1.56
N ASP A 51 14.27 -2.86 2.42
CA ASP A 51 14.06 -4.25 2.85
C ASP A 51 12.78 -4.41 3.68
N SER A 52 12.48 -3.42 4.53
CA SER A 52 11.29 -3.48 5.38
C SER A 52 10.01 -3.40 4.54
N VAL A 53 9.99 -2.51 3.55
CA VAL A 53 8.87 -2.37 2.61
C VAL A 53 8.74 -3.61 1.72
N SER A 54 9.85 -4.11 1.16
CA SER A 54 9.89 -5.32 0.33
C SER A 54 9.30 -6.53 1.06
N ILE A 55 9.67 -6.76 2.32
CA ILE A 55 9.12 -7.85 3.12
C ILE A 55 7.62 -7.65 3.41
N ILE A 56 7.19 -6.43 3.79
CA ILE A 56 5.77 -6.14 4.07
C ILE A 56 4.92 -6.44 2.84
N ILE A 57 5.35 -5.93 1.68
CA ILE A 57 4.62 -6.04 0.42
C ILE A 57 4.62 -7.47 -0.11
N SER A 58 5.74 -8.18 -0.01
CA SER A 58 5.81 -9.60 -0.38
C SER A 58 4.83 -10.44 0.42
N ASN A 59 4.79 -10.24 1.74
CA ASN A 59 3.88 -10.98 2.62
C ASN A 59 2.41 -10.59 2.40
N ALA A 60 2.10 -9.29 2.27
CA ALA A 60 0.74 -8.83 1.98
C ALA A 60 0.22 -9.45 0.68
N THR A 61 1.04 -9.43 -0.37
CA THR A 61 0.71 -10.02 -1.66
C THR A 61 0.53 -11.54 -1.53
N ALA A 62 1.43 -12.23 -0.82
CA ALA A 62 1.40 -13.70 -0.66
C ALA A 62 0.20 -14.21 0.15
N ILE A 63 -0.23 -13.46 1.17
CA ILE A 63 -1.29 -13.87 2.10
C ILE A 63 -2.67 -13.48 1.56
N LEU A 64 -2.81 -12.28 0.98
CA LEU A 64 -4.09 -11.71 0.60
C LEU A 64 -4.44 -11.86 -0.88
N ASP A 65 -3.51 -12.38 -1.70
CA ASP A 65 -3.65 -12.55 -3.16
C ASP A 65 -4.06 -11.24 -3.87
N LEU A 66 -3.25 -10.19 -3.66
CA LEU A 66 -3.55 -8.83 -4.11
C LEU A 66 -3.18 -8.63 -5.60
N ASP A 67 -4.06 -7.96 -6.33
CA ASP A 67 -3.77 -7.44 -7.67
C ASP A 67 -2.96 -6.14 -7.64
N ALA A 68 -3.14 -5.33 -6.59
CA ALA A 68 -2.45 -4.05 -6.43
C ALA A 68 -2.31 -3.63 -4.96
N ILE A 69 -1.25 -2.87 -4.69
CA ILE A 69 -1.00 -2.16 -3.43
C ILE A 69 -0.83 -0.69 -3.77
N VAL A 70 -1.63 0.16 -3.12
CA VAL A 70 -1.63 1.60 -3.35
C VAL A 70 -0.91 2.31 -2.20
N LEU A 71 0.14 3.07 -2.52
CA LEU A 71 0.87 3.91 -1.58
C LEU A 71 0.16 5.25 -1.44
N GLY A 72 -0.61 5.42 -0.36
CA GLY A 72 -1.34 6.65 -0.04
C GLY A 72 -0.86 7.33 1.24
N GLY A 73 -1.69 8.22 1.78
CA GLY A 73 -1.34 9.04 2.95
C GLY A 73 -0.59 10.31 2.56
N LEU A 74 0.30 10.78 3.44
CA LEU A 74 1.05 12.03 3.24
C LEU A 74 2.31 11.87 2.36
N ILE A 75 2.55 10.68 1.81
CA ILE A 75 3.74 10.44 0.97
C ILE A 75 3.64 11.24 -0.34
N PRO A 76 4.63 12.06 -0.69
CA PRO A 76 4.67 12.74 -1.99
C PRO A 76 4.63 11.72 -3.14
N THR A 77 3.90 12.03 -4.22
CA THR A 77 3.73 11.12 -5.35
C THR A 77 5.06 10.69 -5.97
N ASP A 78 6.01 11.61 -6.12
CA ASP A 78 7.37 11.31 -6.62
C ASP A 78 8.09 10.30 -5.71
N LEU A 79 8.07 10.50 -4.39
CA LEU A 79 8.67 9.57 -3.43
C LEU A 79 8.04 8.18 -3.51
N ALA A 80 6.70 8.12 -3.62
CA ALA A 80 5.98 6.85 -3.76
C ALA A 80 6.35 6.12 -5.06
N GLN A 81 6.49 6.83 -6.19
CA GLN A 81 6.92 6.26 -7.46
C GLN A 81 8.35 5.72 -7.39
N ARG A 82 9.28 6.48 -6.80
CA ARG A 82 10.68 6.05 -6.63
C ARG A 82 10.80 4.84 -5.72
N LEU A 83 10.07 4.83 -4.60
CA LEU A 83 10.02 3.66 -3.72
C LEU A 83 9.45 2.45 -4.47
N ALA A 84 8.34 2.62 -5.20
CA ALA A 84 7.72 1.54 -5.96
C ALA A 84 8.64 0.94 -7.02
N ALA A 85 9.50 1.76 -7.64
CA ALA A 85 10.48 1.32 -8.63
C ALA A 85 11.68 0.58 -8.03
N LYS A 86 11.94 0.71 -6.72
CA LYS A 86 13.10 0.11 -6.05
C LYS A 86 12.74 -1.13 -5.23
N VAL A 87 11.52 -1.23 -4.75
CA VAL A 87 11.06 -2.34 -3.91
C VAL A 87 10.98 -3.64 -4.70
N GLU A 88 11.43 -4.73 -4.09
CA GLU A 88 11.37 -6.07 -4.64
C GLU A 88 10.27 -6.89 -3.98
N MET A 89 9.57 -7.70 -4.78
CA MET A 89 8.63 -8.69 -4.27
C MET A 89 9.26 -10.08 -4.34
N PHE A 90 9.50 -10.67 -3.18
CA PHE A 90 10.07 -12.00 -3.06
C PHE A 90 9.01 -13.06 -3.39
N ASP A 91 9.20 -13.78 -4.50
CA ASP A 91 8.37 -14.94 -4.87
C ASP A 91 9.19 -16.24 -4.84
N GLN A 92 8.76 -17.17 -4.00
CA GLN A 92 9.23 -18.55 -4.08
C GLN A 92 8.37 -19.31 -5.10
N ARG A 93 8.86 -19.39 -6.33
CA ARG A 93 8.20 -20.14 -7.41
C ARG A 93 7.86 -21.55 -6.96
N ARG A 94 6.59 -21.94 -7.08
CA ARG A 94 6.16 -23.32 -6.80
C ARG A 94 6.13 -24.10 -8.11
N ARG A 95 6.93 -25.17 -8.21
CA ARG A 95 7.03 -26.02 -9.42
C ARG A 95 7.32 -25.19 -10.68
N SER A 96 8.26 -24.23 -10.58
CA SER A 96 8.63 -23.27 -11.64
C SER A 96 7.54 -22.31 -12.12
N VAL A 97 6.35 -22.31 -11.51
CA VAL A 97 5.28 -21.36 -11.80
C VAL A 97 5.43 -20.14 -10.89
N ALA A 98 5.50 -18.96 -11.50
CA ALA A 98 5.48 -17.68 -10.80
C ALA A 98 4.05 -17.37 -10.35
N ARG A 99 3.90 -16.78 -9.17
CA ARG A 99 2.60 -16.27 -8.72
C ARG A 99 2.31 -14.91 -9.36
N PRO A 100 1.03 -14.53 -9.53
CA PRO A 100 0.68 -13.14 -9.79
C PRO A 100 1.31 -12.23 -8.73
N ILE A 101 1.98 -11.17 -9.19
CA ILE A 101 2.62 -10.17 -8.33
C ILE A 101 1.75 -8.92 -8.35
N ALA A 102 1.43 -8.38 -7.17
CA ALA A 102 0.67 -7.15 -7.06
C ALA A 102 1.41 -6.00 -7.76
N ARG A 103 0.67 -5.10 -8.40
CA ARG A 103 1.23 -3.81 -8.84
C ARG A 103 1.38 -2.90 -7.64
N LEU A 104 2.56 -2.32 -7.44
CA LEU A 104 2.79 -1.27 -6.45
C LEU A 104 2.67 0.10 -7.12
N VAL A 105 1.66 0.89 -6.73
CA VAL A 105 1.32 2.15 -7.42
C VAL A 105 1.12 3.29 -6.41
N PRO A 106 1.43 4.55 -6.76
CA PRO A 106 1.05 5.69 -5.94
C PRO A 106 -0.46 5.89 -5.93
N ALA A 107 -1.00 6.48 -4.86
CA ALA A 107 -2.38 6.94 -4.84
C ALA A 107 -2.58 8.10 -5.84
N GLU A 108 -3.70 8.04 -6.58
CA GLU A 108 -4.10 9.10 -7.51
C GLU A 108 -4.95 10.18 -6.82
N VAL A 109 -5.57 9.85 -5.68
CA VAL A 109 -6.39 10.76 -4.89
C VAL A 109 -5.59 11.27 -3.70
N LEU A 110 -5.27 12.56 -3.68
CA LEU A 110 -4.29 13.13 -2.75
C LEU A 110 -4.89 13.70 -1.44
N SER A 111 -6.11 14.26 -1.48
CA SER A 111 -6.67 14.97 -0.30
C SER A 111 -8.03 14.42 0.16
N ASP A 112 -8.89 14.03 -0.78
CA ASP A 112 -10.28 13.66 -0.46
C ASP A 112 -10.54 12.16 -0.45
N ALA A 113 -9.51 11.31 -0.37
CA ALA A 113 -9.68 9.86 -0.48
C ALA A 113 -10.67 9.30 0.56
N ALA A 114 -10.62 9.80 1.79
CA ALA A 114 -11.56 9.40 2.84
C ALA A 114 -13.00 9.89 2.57
N ALA A 115 -13.16 11.15 2.15
CA ALA A 115 -14.46 11.74 1.84
C ALA A 115 -15.11 11.07 0.62
N ILE A 116 -14.35 10.87 -0.45
CA ILE A 116 -14.77 10.14 -1.64
C ILE A 116 -15.13 8.70 -1.26
N GLY A 117 -14.29 8.00 -0.50
CA GLY A 117 -14.57 6.65 -0.02
C GLY A 117 -15.88 6.58 0.76
N ALA A 118 -16.13 7.54 1.66
CA ALA A 118 -17.37 7.64 2.42
C ALA A 118 -18.59 7.89 1.52
N ALA A 119 -18.47 8.79 0.54
CA ALA A 119 -19.52 9.08 -0.44
C ALA A 119 -19.83 7.88 -1.36
N MET A 120 -18.85 7.00 -1.60
CA MET A 120 -19.02 5.77 -2.39
C MET A 120 -19.81 4.68 -1.64
N LEU A 121 -19.88 4.71 -0.31
CA LEU A 121 -20.63 3.71 0.47
C LEU A 121 -22.14 3.66 0.13
N PRO A 122 -22.90 4.78 0.13
CA PRO A 122 -24.31 4.75 -0.27
C PRO A 122 -24.49 4.39 -1.75
N LEU A 123 -23.59 4.84 -2.64
CA LEU A 123 -23.63 4.48 -4.05
C LEU A 123 -23.45 2.96 -4.25
N ARG A 124 -22.48 2.36 -3.55
CA ARG A 124 -22.27 0.91 -3.51
C ARG A 124 -23.53 0.18 -3.04
N ALA A 125 -24.13 0.63 -1.94
CA ALA A 125 -25.31 -0.02 -1.36
C ALA A 125 -26.55 0.05 -2.25
N THR A 126 -26.68 1.12 -3.04
CA THR A 126 -27.89 1.39 -3.85
C THR A 126 -27.79 0.83 -5.27
N PHE A 127 -26.61 0.91 -5.89
CA PHE A 127 -26.45 0.66 -7.33
C PHE A 127 -25.62 -0.58 -7.66
N PHE A 128 -24.91 -1.16 -6.70
CA PHE A 128 -24.05 -2.32 -6.95
C PHE A 128 -24.55 -3.53 -6.17
N THR A 129 -24.83 -4.64 -6.87
CA THR A 129 -25.18 -5.91 -6.23
C THR A 129 -23.95 -6.43 -5.48
N PRO A 130 -24.08 -6.92 -4.23
CA PRO A 130 -22.95 -7.53 -3.53
C PRO A 130 -22.41 -8.71 -4.33
N GLN A 131 -21.19 -8.59 -4.85
CA GLN A 131 -20.49 -9.71 -5.48
C GLN A 131 -20.27 -10.78 -4.40
N GLY A 132 -20.86 -11.96 -4.57
CA GLY A 132 -20.65 -13.10 -3.66
C GLY A 132 -21.72 -13.34 -2.60
N ALA A 133 -22.95 -12.82 -2.77
CA ALA A 133 -24.11 -13.38 -2.08
C ALA A 133 -24.32 -14.84 -2.53
N ARG A 134 -23.50 -15.77 -2.01
CA ARG A 134 -23.72 -17.19 -2.15
C ARG A 134 -25.08 -17.47 -1.52
N THR A 135 -26.01 -17.97 -2.32
CA THR A 135 -27.23 -18.58 -1.80
C THR A 135 -26.82 -19.55 -0.70
N PRO A 136 -27.33 -19.42 0.54
CA PRO A 136 -26.96 -20.34 1.60
C PRO A 136 -27.27 -21.77 1.13
N ILE A 137 -26.31 -22.67 1.27
CA ILE A 137 -26.41 -24.09 0.84
C ILE A 137 -27.65 -24.78 1.44
N ALA A 138 -28.18 -24.25 2.54
CA ALA A 138 -29.40 -24.72 3.19
C ALA A 138 -30.69 -24.57 2.35
N ALA A 139 -30.76 -23.65 1.39
CA ALA A 139 -31.98 -23.42 0.60
C ALA A 139 -32.20 -24.49 -0.50
N ALA A 140 -31.20 -25.33 -0.81
CA ALA A 140 -31.27 -26.32 -1.89
C ALA A 140 -31.72 -27.73 -1.45
N ARG A 141 -31.97 -27.97 -0.15
CA ARG A 141 -32.32 -29.31 0.38
C ARG A 141 -33.79 -29.52 0.74
N GLY A 142 -34.70 -28.62 0.33
CA GLY A 142 -36.12 -28.69 0.68
C GLY A 142 -37.09 -29.11 -0.43
N ALA A 143 -36.64 -29.35 -1.67
CA ALA A 143 -37.54 -29.49 -2.83
C ALA A 143 -37.57 -30.90 -3.45
N GLY A 144 -37.42 -31.96 -2.64
CA GLY A 144 -37.42 -33.33 -3.16
C GLY A 144 -37.71 -34.38 -2.11
N ALA A 145 -38.88 -34.34 -1.50
CA ALA A 145 -39.40 -35.46 -0.70
C ALA A 145 -40.92 -35.36 -0.50
N GLU A 146 -41.71 -35.32 -1.58
CA GLU A 146 -43.11 -35.76 -1.55
C GLU A 146 -43.45 -36.39 -2.91
N GLN A 147 -43.34 -37.73 -2.97
CA GLN A 147 -44.12 -38.64 -3.80
C GLN A 147 -43.92 -40.07 -3.30
#